data_AF-A0A1N7AUA6-F1
#
_entry.id   AF-A0A1N7AUA6-F1
#
_cell.length_a   1.000
_cell.length_b   1.000
_cell.length_c   1.000
_cell.angle_alpha   90.00
_cell.angle_beta   90.00
_cell.angle_gamma   90.00
#
_symmetry.space_group_name_H-M   'P 1'
#
loop_
_entity.id
_entity.type
_entity.pdbx_description
1 polymer ?
#
loop_
_entity_poly.entity_id
_entity_poly.type
_entity_poly.pdbx_seq_one_letter_code
_entity_poly.pdbx_strand_id
1 'polypeptide(L)'
;MPADFIGKIVLVETIKASIKELIAEFKKEKIPQEKRERLSDALASIQLASIETRIVIDNNGYEPNLDLAKLWNTALKKAIDAELKELPDYLNSKSKFWGQPQDWLNEPTSMELVPKLNYLNDKCDMLLIELKK
;
A
#
# COMPACT_ATOMS: atom_id res chain seq x y z
N MET A 1 21.05 -10.89 16.48
CA MET A 1 20.23 -9.95 15.67
C MET A 1 18.77 -10.34 15.89
N PRO A 2 17.89 -9.43 16.33
CA PRO A 2 16.51 -9.79 16.61
C PRO A 2 15.78 -10.04 15.28
N ALA A 3 15.01 -11.13 15.22
CA ALA A 3 14.28 -11.59 14.04
C ALA A 3 13.34 -10.52 13.45
N ASP A 4 12.89 -9.57 14.27
CA ASP A 4 12.05 -8.43 13.87
C ASP A 4 12.73 -7.46 12.90
N PHE A 5 14.06 -7.40 12.86
CA PHE A 5 14.77 -6.55 11.89
C PHE A 5 14.77 -7.17 10.49
N ILE A 6 14.80 -8.51 10.43
CA ILE A 6 14.82 -9.28 9.18
C ILE A 6 13.42 -9.25 8.52
N GLY A 7 12.34 -9.40 9.29
CA GLY A 7 10.97 -9.36 8.75
C GLY A 7 10.58 -8.02 8.10
N LYS A 8 11.14 -6.89 8.57
CA LYS A 8 10.77 -5.54 8.13
C LYS A 8 11.47 -5.04 6.87
N ILE A 9 12.77 -5.31 6.76
CA ILE A 9 13.51 -5.08 5.50
C ILE A 9 12.86 -5.91 4.39
N VAL A 10 12.44 -7.13 4.74
CA VAL A 10 11.69 -7.99 3.83
C VAL A 10 10.39 -7.29 3.40
N LEU A 11 9.53 -6.79 4.30
CA LEU A 11 8.23 -6.24 3.86
C LEU A 11 8.35 -5.04 2.88
N VAL A 12 9.23 -4.07 3.18
CA VAL A 12 9.40 -2.90 2.30
C VAL A 12 10.05 -3.32 0.98
N GLU A 13 11.14 -4.08 1.02
CA GLU A 13 11.81 -4.54 -0.21
C GLU A 13 10.93 -5.48 -1.03
N THR A 14 10.08 -6.28 -0.39
CA THR A 14 9.06 -7.13 -1.04
C THR A 14 8.01 -6.27 -1.75
N ILE A 15 7.50 -5.19 -1.12
CA ILE A 15 6.59 -4.26 -1.81
C ILE A 15 7.28 -3.60 -3.00
N LYS A 16 8.55 -3.19 -2.86
CA LYS A 16 9.32 -2.66 -3.99
C LYS A 16 9.47 -3.70 -5.11
N ALA A 17 9.72 -4.95 -4.76
CA ALA A 17 9.84 -6.05 -5.69
C ALA A 17 8.51 -6.31 -6.41
N SER A 18 7.39 -6.42 -5.70
CA SER A 18 6.06 -6.59 -6.29
C SER A 18 5.68 -5.45 -7.24
N ILE A 19 5.97 -4.20 -6.87
CA ILE A 19 5.77 -3.05 -7.76
C ILE A 19 6.66 -3.16 -9.00
N LYS A 20 7.92 -3.58 -8.84
CA LYS A 20 8.87 -3.76 -9.95
C LYS A 20 8.46 -4.90 -10.88
N GLU A 21 7.93 -5.99 -10.34
CA GLU A 21 7.35 -7.09 -11.10
C GLU A 21 6.13 -6.62 -11.89
N LEU A 22 5.23 -5.85 -11.28
CA LEU A 22 4.11 -5.23 -12.00
C LEU A 22 4.59 -4.37 -13.17
N ILE A 23 5.57 -3.49 -12.96
CA ILE A 23 6.15 -2.66 -14.02
C ILE A 23 6.72 -3.53 -15.14
N ALA A 24 7.37 -4.65 -14.80
CA ALA A 24 7.92 -5.58 -15.77
C ALA A 24 6.83 -6.35 -16.53
N GLU A 25 5.71 -6.69 -15.90
CA GLU A 25 4.55 -7.29 -16.56
C GLU A 25 3.88 -6.30 -17.54
N PHE A 26 3.75 -5.03 -17.15
CA PHE A 26 3.23 -3.97 -18.04
C PHE A 26 4.09 -3.79 -19.28
N LYS A 27 5.42 -3.76 -19.13
CA LYS A 27 6.37 -3.60 -20.24
C LYS A 27 6.40 -4.78 -21.21
N LYS A 28 5.83 -5.93 -20.84
CA LYS A 28 5.76 -7.13 -21.70
C LYS A 28 4.49 -7.20 -22.57
N GLU A 29 3.65 -6.15 -22.57
CA GLU A 29 2.49 -5.94 -23.47
C GLU A 29 1.40 -7.05 -23.46
N LYS A 30 1.29 -7.88 -22.44
CA LYS A 30 0.25 -8.94 -22.36
C LYS A 30 -0.62 -8.87 -21.11
N ILE A 31 -1.11 -7.69 -20.77
CA ILE A 31 -2.13 -7.56 -19.72
C ILE A 31 -3.50 -7.36 -20.38
N PRO A 32 -4.45 -8.29 -20.21
CA PRO A 32 -5.81 -8.13 -20.70
C PRO A 32 -6.44 -6.84 -20.16
N GLN A 33 -7.29 -6.18 -20.97
CA GLN A 33 -7.95 -4.93 -20.61
C GLN A 33 -8.68 -5.01 -19.25
N GLU A 34 -9.36 -6.12 -18.99
CA GLU A 34 -10.05 -6.34 -17.72
C GLU A 34 -9.09 -6.37 -16.51
N LYS A 35 -7.92 -7.00 -16.67
CA LYS A 35 -6.88 -6.99 -15.63
C LYS A 35 -6.26 -5.60 -15.50
N ARG A 36 -6.12 -4.85 -16.60
CA ARG A 36 -5.66 -3.45 -16.63
C ARG A 36 -6.57 -2.54 -15.81
N GLU A 37 -7.88 -2.68 -15.95
CA GLU A 37 -8.89 -1.93 -15.21
C GLU A 37 -8.86 -2.25 -13.71
N ARG A 38 -8.84 -3.54 -13.35
CA ARG A 38 -8.72 -3.97 -11.94
C ARG A 38 -7.44 -3.43 -11.29
N LEU A 39 -6.32 -3.46 -12.00
CA LEU A 39 -5.05 -2.90 -11.54
C LEU A 39 -5.12 -1.38 -11.36
N SER A 40 -5.71 -0.66 -12.33
CA SER A 40 -5.91 0.79 -12.24
C SER A 40 -6.75 1.16 -11.01
N ASP A 41 -7.85 0.45 -10.77
CA ASP A 41 -8.74 0.68 -9.65
C ASP A 41 -8.08 0.42 -8.30
N ALA A 42 -7.29 -0.66 -8.21
CA ALA A 42 -6.50 -0.98 -7.02
C ALA A 42 -5.48 0.13 -6.72
N LEU A 43 -4.70 0.54 -7.73
CA LEU A 43 -3.67 1.57 -7.60
C LEU A 43 -4.25 2.93 -7.22
N ALA A 44 -5.36 3.33 -7.86
CA ALA A 44 -6.05 4.58 -7.53
C ALA A 44 -6.56 4.58 -6.09
N SER A 45 -7.05 3.42 -5.61
CA SER A 45 -7.57 3.31 -4.24
C SER A 45 -6.45 3.32 -3.19
N ILE A 46 -5.29 2.71 -3.51
CA ILE A 46 -4.08 2.81 -2.68
C ILE A 46 -3.60 4.26 -2.60
N GLN A 47 -3.56 4.96 -3.74
CA GLN A 47 -3.15 6.37 -3.79
C GLN A 47 -4.09 7.25 -2.96
N LEU A 48 -5.41 7.10 -3.10
CA LEU A 48 -6.39 7.83 -2.31
C LEU A 48 -6.19 7.58 -0.80
N ALA A 49 -6.10 6.31 -0.39
CA ALA A 49 -5.89 5.96 1.01
C ALA A 49 -4.61 6.60 1.57
N SER A 50 -3.55 6.65 0.76
CA SER A 50 -2.27 7.24 1.14
C SER A 50 -2.31 8.77 1.24
N ILE A 51 -3.00 9.46 0.33
CA ILE A 51 -3.23 10.93 0.40
C ILE A 51 -4.01 11.29 1.66
N GLU A 52 -5.16 10.64 1.88
CA GLU A 52 -6.00 10.89 3.07
C GLU A 52 -5.24 10.60 4.37
N THR A 53 -4.44 9.53 4.37
CA THR A 53 -3.58 9.19 5.50
C THR A 53 -2.61 10.32 5.84
N ARG A 54 -2.01 10.94 4.84
CA ARG A 54 -1.08 12.06 5.04
C ARG A 54 -1.80 13.27 5.61
N ILE A 55 -2.98 13.60 5.08
CA ILE A 55 -3.80 14.71 5.58
C ILE A 55 -4.15 14.50 7.06
N VAL A 56 -4.55 13.30 7.45
CA VAL A 56 -4.88 12.99 8.85
C VAL A 56 -3.64 13.09 9.74
N ILE A 57 -2.50 12.56 9.33
CA ILE A 57 -1.26 12.65 10.12
C ILE A 57 -0.83 14.11 10.29
N ASP A 58 -0.86 14.90 9.22
CA ASP A 58 -0.41 16.30 9.24
C ASP A 58 -1.30 17.18 10.13
N ASN A 59 -2.60 16.83 10.29
CA ASN A 59 -3.56 17.61 11.09
C ASN A 59 -3.78 17.08 12.51
N ASN A 60 -3.85 15.76 12.67
CA ASN A 60 -4.31 15.10 13.90
C ASN A 60 -3.26 14.12 14.47
N GLY A 61 -2.15 13.90 13.77
CA GLY A 61 -1.18 12.87 14.14
C GLY A 61 -1.74 11.45 13.96
N TYR A 62 -1.26 10.52 14.79
CA TYR A 62 -1.61 9.11 14.72
C TYR A 62 -2.76 8.76 15.66
N GLU A 63 -3.92 9.38 15.42
CA GLU A 63 -5.16 9.07 16.14
C GLU A 63 -5.98 7.98 15.41
N PRO A 64 -6.76 7.16 16.16
CA PRO A 64 -7.67 6.20 15.55
C PRO A 64 -8.59 6.87 14.52
N ASN A 65 -8.65 6.29 13.32
CA ASN A 65 -9.45 6.83 12.23
C ASN A 65 -10.10 5.70 11.43
N LEU A 66 -11.38 5.47 11.70
CA LEU A 66 -12.16 4.40 11.06
C LEU A 66 -12.34 4.65 9.56
N ASP A 67 -12.32 5.89 9.10
CA ASP A 67 -12.47 6.19 7.68
C ASP A 67 -11.18 5.87 6.92
N LEU A 68 -10.01 6.14 7.50
CA LEU A 68 -8.74 5.60 6.98
C LEU A 68 -8.72 4.08 6.99
N ALA A 69 -9.17 3.44 8.08
CA ALA A 69 -9.24 1.98 8.16
C ALA A 69 -10.08 1.39 7.02
N LYS A 70 -11.23 2.02 6.69
CA LYS A 70 -12.09 1.65 5.56
C LYS A 70 -11.42 1.89 4.21
N LEU A 71 -10.72 3.00 4.02
CA LEU A 71 -10.00 3.31 2.78
C LEU A 71 -8.92 2.26 2.49
N TRP A 72 -8.10 1.93 3.50
CA TRP A 72 -7.08 0.88 3.37
C TRP A 72 -7.69 -0.51 3.16
N ASN A 73 -8.84 -0.82 3.77
CA ASN A 73 -9.57 -2.06 3.51
C ASN A 73 -10.14 -2.11 2.08
N THR A 74 -10.61 -0.98 1.56
CA THR A 74 -11.09 -0.88 0.18
C THR A 74 -9.93 -1.08 -0.80
N ALA A 75 -8.78 -0.47 -0.53
CA ALA A 75 -7.55 -0.69 -1.29
C ALA A 75 -7.11 -2.16 -1.23
N LEU A 76 -7.18 -2.80 -0.05
CA LEU A 76 -6.89 -4.22 0.13
C LEU A 76 -7.76 -5.11 -0.76
N LYS A 77 -9.09 -4.93 -0.71
CA LYS A 77 -10.02 -5.74 -1.51
C LYS A 77 -9.71 -5.64 -3.00
N LYS A 78 -9.51 -4.41 -3.49
CA LYS A 78 -9.16 -4.19 -4.90
C LYS A 78 -7.80 -4.76 -5.27
N ALA A 79 -6.82 -4.72 -4.37
CA ALA A 79 -5.52 -5.35 -4.57
C ALA A 79 -5.62 -6.88 -4.69
N ILE A 80 -6.49 -7.50 -3.88
CA ILE A 80 -6.80 -8.94 -3.97
C ILE A 80 -7.49 -9.24 -5.31
N ASP A 81 -8.51 -8.47 -5.69
CA ASP A 81 -9.26 -8.65 -6.94
C ASP A 81 -8.37 -8.47 -8.19
N ALA A 82 -7.33 -7.65 -8.08
CA ALA A 82 -6.33 -7.41 -9.10
C ALA A 82 -5.15 -8.39 -9.06
N GLU A 83 -5.17 -9.37 -8.15
CA GLU A 83 -4.14 -10.39 -7.95
C GLU A 83 -2.74 -9.79 -7.67
N LEU A 84 -2.68 -8.65 -6.97
CA LEU A 84 -1.41 -8.05 -6.56
C LEU A 84 -0.74 -8.95 -5.52
N LYS A 85 0.47 -9.42 -5.81
CA LYS A 85 1.25 -10.23 -4.87
C LYS A 85 1.86 -9.36 -3.78
N GLU A 86 1.84 -9.86 -2.54
CA GLU A 86 2.47 -9.26 -1.34
C GLU A 86 1.92 -7.89 -0.88
N LEU A 87 1.23 -7.13 -1.75
CA LEU A 87 0.53 -5.90 -1.38
C LEU A 87 -0.65 -6.13 -0.41
N PRO A 88 -1.45 -7.20 -0.52
CA PRO A 88 -2.59 -7.42 0.37
C PRO A 88 -2.22 -7.48 1.86
N ASP A 89 -1.17 -8.22 2.23
CA ASP A 89 -0.76 -8.34 3.64
C ASP A 89 -0.33 -6.99 4.22
N TYR A 90 0.32 -6.20 3.39
CA TYR A 90 0.70 -4.84 3.71
C TYR A 90 -0.52 -3.91 3.90
N LEU A 91 -1.48 -3.93 2.97
CA LEU A 91 -2.69 -3.11 3.04
C LEU A 91 -3.60 -3.53 4.21
N ASN A 92 -3.64 -4.81 4.53
CA ASN A 92 -4.33 -5.35 5.72
C ASN A 92 -3.72 -4.80 7.02
N SER A 93 -2.39 -4.79 7.11
CA SER A 93 -1.67 -4.23 8.25
C SER A 93 -1.97 -2.73 8.42
N LYS A 94 -2.03 -1.98 7.31
CA LYS A 94 -2.46 -0.56 7.31
C LYS A 94 -3.88 -0.34 7.77
N SER A 95 -4.82 -1.17 7.32
CA SER A 95 -6.22 -1.09 7.75
C SER A 95 -6.35 -1.31 9.26
N LYS A 96 -5.65 -2.32 9.81
CA LYS A 96 -5.64 -2.60 11.24
C LYS A 96 -4.99 -1.48 12.07
N PHE A 97 -3.88 -0.92 11.59
CA PHE A 97 -3.20 0.19 12.25
C PHE A 97 -4.17 1.34 12.57
N TRP A 98 -4.95 1.77 11.58
CA TRP A 98 -5.88 2.90 11.76
C TRP A 98 -7.09 2.59 12.66
N GLY A 99 -7.34 1.32 12.98
CA GLY A 99 -8.29 0.94 14.01
C GLY A 99 -7.81 1.25 15.43
N GLN A 100 -6.50 1.09 15.69
CA GLN A 100 -5.91 1.35 17.01
C GLN A 100 -4.41 1.72 16.91
N PRO A 101 -4.06 2.93 16.45
CA PRO A 101 -2.67 3.33 16.21
C PRO A 101 -1.76 3.31 17.45
N GLN A 102 -2.33 3.52 18.64
CA GLN A 102 -1.57 3.62 19.89
C GLN A 102 -0.86 2.31 20.24
N ASP A 103 -1.47 1.15 19.98
CA ASP A 103 -0.84 -0.15 20.20
C ASP A 103 0.44 -0.31 19.35
N TRP A 104 0.44 0.30 18.16
CA TRP A 104 1.54 0.23 17.21
C TRP A 104 2.59 1.31 17.49
N LEU A 105 2.19 2.49 17.97
CA LEU A 105 3.12 3.56 18.37
C LEU A 105 3.95 3.18 19.60
N ASN A 106 3.36 2.37 20.49
CA ASN A 106 4.06 1.78 21.65
C ASN A 106 5.12 0.76 21.24
N GLU A 107 5.15 0.36 19.96
CA GLU A 107 6.17 -0.48 19.36
C GLU A 107 6.91 0.31 18.27
N PRO A 108 8.06 0.96 18.56
CA PRO A 108 8.81 1.79 17.61
C PRO A 108 9.12 1.07 16.28
N THR A 109 9.25 -0.24 16.38
CA THR A 109 9.45 -1.20 15.29
C THR A 109 8.26 -1.33 14.33
N SER A 110 7.04 -1.08 14.80
CA SER A 110 5.78 -1.15 14.05
C SER A 110 5.52 0.14 13.26
N MET A 111 6.16 1.24 13.63
CA MET A 111 6.18 2.50 12.87
C MET A 111 7.09 2.45 11.63
N GLU A 112 8.09 1.57 11.61
CA GLU A 112 8.93 1.31 10.42
C GLU A 112 8.15 0.58 9.30
N LEU A 113 7.09 -0.15 9.68
CA LEU A 113 6.15 -0.83 8.76
C LEU A 113 5.15 0.13 8.12
N VAL A 114 5.13 1.40 8.52
CA VAL A 114 4.49 2.49 7.79
C VAL A 114 5.52 2.91 6.71
N PRO A 115 5.48 2.32 5.50
CA PRO A 115 6.37 2.72 4.43
C PRO A 115 6.04 4.19 4.17
N LYS A 116 7.08 4.93 3.80
CA LYS A 116 6.96 6.35 3.47
C LYS A 116 5.83 6.47 2.45
N LEU A 117 4.69 7.05 2.85
CA LEU A 117 3.48 7.19 2.02
C LEU A 117 3.81 7.75 0.62
N ASN A 118 4.83 8.61 0.58
CA ASN A 118 5.43 9.15 -0.63
C ASN A 118 5.90 8.06 -1.61
N TYR A 119 6.59 7.00 -1.15
CA TYR A 119 7.04 5.92 -2.04
C TYR A 119 5.87 5.17 -2.70
N LEU A 120 4.79 4.92 -1.95
CA LEU A 120 3.60 4.27 -2.51
C LEU A 120 2.88 5.17 -3.50
N ASN A 121 2.70 6.45 -3.17
CA ASN A 121 2.10 7.43 -4.08
C ASN A 121 2.88 7.57 -5.37
N ASP A 122 4.19 7.81 -5.28
CA ASP A 122 5.05 7.99 -6.45
C ASP A 122 5.04 6.76 -7.37
N LYS A 123 4.94 5.56 -6.80
CA LYS A 123 4.87 4.31 -7.56
C LYS A 123 3.49 4.04 -8.14
N CYS A 124 2.42 4.33 -7.41
CA CYS A 124 1.06 4.27 -7.94
C CYS A 124 0.88 5.23 -9.11
N ASP A 125 1.37 6.48 -9.01
CA ASP A 125 1.33 7.46 -10.09
C ASP A 125 2.08 6.98 -11.33
N MET A 126 3.30 6.47 -11.15
CA MET A 126 4.09 5.94 -12.25
C MET A 126 3.38 4.76 -12.93
N LEU A 127 2.79 3.85 -12.16
CA LEU A 127 2.05 2.71 -12.67
C LEU A 127 0.76 3.11 -13.40
N LEU A 128 0.01 4.08 -12.87
CA LEU A 128 -1.19 4.62 -13.51
C LEU A 128 -0.86 5.31 -14.84
N ILE A 129 0.28 5.98 -14.96
CA ILE A 129 0.75 6.56 -16.22
C ILE A 129 1.06 5.44 -17.23
N GLU A 130 1.75 4.38 -16.82
CA GLU A 130 2.04 3.24 -17.71
C GLU A 130 0.78 2.48 -18.13
N LEU A 131 -0.24 2.40 -17.27
CA LEU A 131 -1.56 1.81 -17.57
C LEU A 131 -2.36 2.59 -18.62
N LYS A 132 -2.15 3.91 -18.68
CA LYS A 132 -2.82 4.83 -19.63
C LYS A 132 -2.14 4.90 -20.99
N LYS A 133 -0.93 4.35 -21.13
CA LYS A 133 -0.24 4.18 -22.41
C LYS A 133 -0.81 2.99 -23.19
#